data_AF-A0A8I1WMA9-F1
#
_entry.id   AF-A0A8I1WMA9-F1
#
_cell.length_a   1.000
_cell.length_b   1.000
_cell.length_c   1.000
_cell.angle_alpha   90.00
_cell.angle_beta   90.00
_cell.angle_gamma   90.00
#
_symmetry.space_group_name_H-M   'P 1'
#
loop_
_entity.id
_entity.type
_entity.pdbx_description
1 polymer ?
#
loop_
_entity_poly.entity_id
_entity_poly.type
_entity_poly.pdbx_seq_one_letter_code
_entity_poly.pdbx_strand_id
1 'polypeptide(L)'
;MQKTYNEFDIVRIRNLKITIAKYFISHRDEMNSVFSKQQLKENFIFKESDFKTIVKDLFILYKKSYKINGDLIVYLKKVIQSHDKATKYLNDAENQFLKKFGRFYADFKKDPYSLRELYKSTYEDLKSIIPIIHWGRLPVFNKYLLRNRGFDPETETLDFYNHLDCLKALLQDIKNEGEMMQNTSDLHLGQEIPFTVYTRRWGSTDTYQISRTVDGWYCRHISINGKCKKNGEGVLFQNLEHDNVFFPRDGVAYAFEKLWEDADEGKIDFNELSNRLQQVANWISEVEKSILKQPEWVNYY
;
A
#
# COMPACT_ATOMS: atom_id res chain seq x y z
N MET A 1 -27.35 -4.53 -4.71
CA MET A 1 -26.11 -5.18 -5.20
C MET A 1 -25.02 -4.90 -4.17
N GLN A 2 -24.62 -5.92 -3.39
CA GLN A 2 -23.50 -5.80 -2.45
C GLN A 2 -22.22 -5.61 -3.27
N LYS A 3 -21.49 -4.50 -3.05
CA LYS A 3 -20.20 -4.27 -3.71
C LYS A 3 -19.19 -5.22 -3.09
N THR A 4 -18.67 -6.16 -3.87
CA THR A 4 -17.57 -7.03 -3.45
C THR A 4 -16.27 -6.25 -3.59
N TYR A 5 -15.86 -5.56 -2.54
CA TYR A 5 -14.50 -5.01 -2.46
C TYR A 5 -13.52 -6.11 -2.08
N ASN A 6 -12.29 -6.02 -2.58
CA ASN A 6 -11.20 -6.73 -1.92
C ASN A 6 -10.97 -6.08 -0.54
N GLU A 7 -10.57 -6.87 0.45
CA GLU A 7 -10.26 -6.43 1.82
C GLU A 7 -9.31 -5.22 1.83
N PHE A 8 -8.34 -5.16 0.92
CA PHE A 8 -7.41 -4.03 0.81
C PHE A 8 -8.05 -2.74 0.30
N ASP A 9 -9.10 -2.81 -0.52
CA ASP A 9 -9.84 -1.61 -0.95
C ASP A 9 -10.61 -1.00 0.21
N ILE A 10 -11.20 -1.82 1.09
CA ILE A 10 -11.91 -1.36 2.29
C ILE A 10 -10.95 -0.56 3.18
N VAL A 11 -9.76 -1.12 3.41
CA VAL A 11 -8.71 -0.47 4.19
C VAL A 11 -8.25 0.83 3.55
N ARG A 12 -8.04 0.83 2.22
CA ARG A 12 -7.66 2.03 1.45
C ARG A 12 -8.73 3.12 1.55
N ILE A 13 -10.02 2.75 1.42
CA ILE A 13 -11.16 3.65 1.56
C ILE A 13 -11.17 4.31 2.94
N ARG A 14 -10.99 3.54 4.03
CA ARG A 14 -10.95 4.11 5.39
C ARG A 14 -9.87 5.18 5.50
N ASN A 15 -8.64 4.87 5.07
CA ASN A 15 -7.54 5.84 5.15
C ASN A 15 -7.79 7.07 4.27
N LEU A 16 -8.38 6.92 3.07
CA LEU A 16 -8.78 8.05 2.23
C LEU A 16 -9.81 8.94 2.93
N LYS A 17 -10.84 8.36 3.55
CA LYS A 17 -11.85 9.12 4.29
C LYS A 17 -11.23 9.95 5.42
N ILE A 18 -10.26 9.39 6.13
CA ILE A 18 -9.51 10.09 7.19
C ILE A 18 -8.64 11.20 6.61
N THR A 19 -7.92 10.97 5.51
CA THR A 19 -7.14 12.01 4.82
C THR A 19 -8.04 13.17 4.34
N ILE A 20 -9.21 12.87 3.78
CA ILE A 20 -10.19 13.88 3.36
C ILE A 20 -10.68 14.67 4.58
N ALA A 21 -11.00 14.02 5.70
CA ALA A 21 -11.40 14.70 6.93
C ALA A 21 -10.31 15.66 7.43
N LYS A 22 -9.04 15.21 7.46
CA LYS A 22 -7.89 16.05 7.83
C LYS A 22 -7.78 17.30 6.94
N TYR A 23 -7.98 17.15 5.63
CA TYR A 23 -7.96 18.28 4.69
C TYR A 23 -9.03 19.33 5.03
N PHE A 24 -10.27 18.91 5.27
CA PHE A 24 -11.36 19.84 5.61
C PHE A 24 -11.14 20.54 6.96
N ILE A 25 -10.56 19.84 7.93
CA ILE A 25 -10.20 20.42 9.23
C ILE A 25 -9.14 21.51 9.07
N SER A 26 -8.11 21.27 8.25
CA SER A 26 -6.98 22.21 8.09
C SER A 26 -7.28 23.39 7.17
N HIS A 27 -8.09 23.20 6.11
CA HIS A 27 -8.33 24.24 5.11
C HIS A 27 -9.65 24.99 5.32
N ARG A 28 -10.54 24.49 6.18
CA ARG A 28 -11.90 25.04 6.39
C ARG A 28 -12.72 25.20 5.11
N ASP A 29 -12.45 24.36 4.12
CA ASP A 29 -13.18 24.34 2.86
C ASP A 29 -14.64 23.89 3.05
N GLU A 30 -15.51 24.33 2.15
CA GLU A 30 -16.89 23.85 2.13
C GLU A 30 -16.98 22.43 1.55
N MET A 31 -17.71 21.53 2.22
CA MET A 31 -17.95 20.17 1.71
C MET A 31 -18.75 20.11 0.39
N ASN A 32 -19.28 21.25 -0.06
CA ASN A 32 -19.96 21.39 -1.35
C ASN A 32 -19.01 21.70 -2.52
N SER A 33 -17.72 21.90 -2.23
CA SER A 33 -16.68 22.16 -3.22
C SER A 33 -16.58 21.05 -4.27
N VAL A 34 -16.06 21.46 -5.42
CA VAL A 34 -15.88 20.62 -6.60
C VAL A 34 -14.38 20.51 -6.87
N PHE A 35 -13.90 19.28 -7.07
CA PHE A 35 -12.47 18.97 -7.18
C PHE A 35 -12.14 18.44 -8.58
N SER A 36 -11.02 18.87 -9.15
CA SER A 36 -10.44 18.26 -10.34
C SER A 36 -9.79 16.91 -10.01
N LYS A 37 -9.48 16.11 -11.04
CA LYS A 37 -8.69 14.88 -10.87
C LYS A 37 -7.36 15.16 -10.15
N GLN A 38 -6.68 16.25 -10.54
CA GLN A 38 -5.39 16.62 -9.97
C GLN A 38 -5.52 16.99 -8.49
N GLN A 39 -6.56 17.74 -8.11
CA GLN A 39 -6.83 18.08 -6.72
C GLN A 39 -7.12 16.84 -5.87
N LEU A 40 -7.82 15.83 -6.40
CA LEU A 40 -7.98 14.57 -5.66
C LEU A 40 -6.64 13.87 -5.38
N LYS A 41 -5.69 13.94 -6.32
CA LYS A 41 -4.34 13.37 -6.14
C LYS A 41 -3.50 14.20 -5.16
N GLU A 42 -3.54 15.52 -5.25
CA GLU A 42 -2.68 16.41 -4.44
C GLU A 42 -3.24 16.61 -3.02
N ASN A 43 -4.54 16.86 -2.90
CA ASN A 43 -5.16 17.23 -1.63
C ASN A 43 -5.54 16.00 -0.79
N PHE A 44 -5.92 14.90 -1.46
CA PHE A 44 -6.45 13.70 -0.80
C PHE A 44 -5.62 12.45 -1.05
N ILE A 45 -4.51 12.56 -1.78
CA ILE A 45 -3.55 11.47 -2.02
C ILE A 45 -4.20 10.28 -2.74
N PHE A 46 -5.11 10.53 -3.69
CA PHE A 46 -5.62 9.47 -4.56
C PHE A 46 -4.51 8.98 -5.51
N LYS A 47 -4.50 7.66 -5.74
CA LYS A 47 -3.69 6.98 -6.75
C LYS A 47 -4.49 6.78 -8.04
N GLU A 48 -3.81 6.54 -9.16
CA GLU A 48 -4.45 6.20 -10.45
C GLU A 48 -5.33 4.96 -10.35
N SER A 49 -4.98 3.98 -9.51
CA SER A 49 -5.82 2.81 -9.20
C SER A 49 -7.15 3.20 -8.56
N ASP A 50 -7.14 4.15 -7.63
CA ASP A 50 -8.33 4.56 -6.89
C ASP A 50 -9.41 5.15 -7.82
N PHE A 51 -9.03 5.77 -8.95
CA PHE A 51 -9.98 6.28 -9.95
C PHE A 51 -10.78 5.18 -10.65
N LYS A 52 -10.24 3.96 -10.72
CA LYS A 52 -10.94 2.82 -11.32
C LYS A 52 -11.88 2.15 -10.32
N THR A 53 -11.47 2.06 -9.05
CA THR A 53 -12.14 1.21 -8.07
C THR A 53 -12.90 1.96 -7.00
N ILE A 54 -12.38 3.09 -6.49
CA ILE A 54 -12.83 3.73 -5.25
C ILE A 54 -13.50 5.10 -5.45
N VAL A 55 -13.05 5.91 -6.42
CA VAL A 55 -13.50 7.32 -6.54
C VAL A 55 -15.02 7.44 -6.68
N LYS A 56 -15.64 6.55 -7.45
CA LYS A 56 -17.11 6.51 -7.65
C LYS A 56 -17.90 6.25 -6.36
N ASP A 57 -17.26 5.74 -5.32
CA ASP A 57 -17.88 5.39 -4.04
C ASP A 57 -17.78 6.52 -3.01
N LEU A 58 -16.91 7.50 -3.27
CA LEU A 58 -16.69 8.66 -2.42
C LEU A 58 -17.15 9.97 -3.10
N PHE A 59 -17.14 10.00 -4.44
CA PHE A 59 -17.43 11.17 -5.25
C PHE A 59 -18.44 10.88 -6.36
N ILE A 60 -19.18 11.92 -6.74
CA ILE A 60 -20.07 11.97 -7.89
C ILE A 60 -19.37 12.79 -8.98
N LEU A 61 -19.30 12.24 -10.20
CA LEU A 61 -18.76 12.95 -11.36
C LEU A 61 -19.75 14.03 -11.82
N TYR A 62 -19.29 15.27 -11.91
CA TYR A 62 -20.05 16.44 -12.33
C TYR A 62 -19.22 17.27 -13.31
N LYS A 63 -19.63 17.33 -14.59
CA LYS A 63 -19.00 18.16 -15.64
C LYS A 63 -17.47 18.09 -15.68
N LYS A 64 -16.91 16.87 -15.59
CA LYS A 64 -15.46 16.55 -15.54
C LYS A 64 -14.73 16.85 -14.22
N SER A 65 -15.48 17.17 -13.17
CA SER A 65 -14.99 17.33 -11.82
C SER A 65 -15.70 16.38 -10.85
N TYR A 66 -15.25 16.34 -9.60
CA TYR A 66 -15.70 15.41 -8.58
C TYR A 66 -16.30 16.18 -7.41
N LYS A 67 -17.53 15.84 -7.04
CA LYS A 67 -18.21 16.36 -5.85
C LYS A 67 -18.34 15.25 -4.82
N ILE A 68 -18.10 15.54 -3.55
CA ILE A 68 -18.26 14.56 -2.48
C ILE A 68 -19.72 14.07 -2.44
N ASN A 69 -19.92 12.75 -2.31
CA ASN A 69 -21.26 12.18 -2.24
C ASN A 69 -21.91 12.37 -0.85
N GLY A 70 -23.22 12.15 -0.76
CA GLY A 70 -23.98 12.36 0.48
C GLY A 70 -23.48 11.50 1.65
N ASP A 71 -23.17 10.23 1.40
CA ASP A 71 -22.71 9.30 2.44
C ASP A 71 -21.38 9.75 3.05
N LEU A 72 -20.44 10.21 2.21
CA LEU A 72 -19.17 10.74 2.67
C LEU A 72 -19.36 12.07 3.41
N ILE A 73 -20.26 12.95 2.98
CA ILE A 73 -20.58 14.18 3.76
C ILE A 73 -21.06 13.83 5.17
N VAL A 74 -21.97 12.86 5.30
CA VAL A 74 -22.48 12.42 6.61
C VAL A 74 -21.36 11.87 7.47
N TYR A 75 -20.48 11.05 6.89
CA TYR A 75 -19.31 10.51 7.58
C TYR A 75 -18.36 11.63 8.04
N LEU A 76 -17.98 12.55 7.14
CA LEU A 76 -17.03 13.63 7.44
C LEU A 76 -17.54 14.54 8.56
N LYS A 77 -18.84 14.87 8.57
CA LYS A 77 -19.45 15.66 9.65
C LYS A 77 -19.30 14.99 11.01
N LYS A 78 -19.50 13.67 11.10
CA LYS A 78 -19.30 12.92 12.34
C LYS A 78 -17.84 12.95 12.79
N VAL A 79 -16.90 12.70 11.86
CA VAL A 79 -15.46 12.72 12.16
C VAL A 79 -15.02 14.09 12.64
N ILE A 80 -15.39 15.16 11.94
CA ILE A 80 -15.04 16.53 12.32
C ILE A 80 -15.61 16.90 13.69
N GLN A 81 -16.88 16.56 13.96
CA GLN A 81 -17.48 16.79 15.26
C GLN A 81 -16.76 16.03 16.39
N SER A 82 -16.38 14.78 16.15
CA SER A 82 -15.61 13.98 17.12
C SER A 82 -14.22 14.56 17.35
N HIS A 83 -13.55 14.99 16.28
CA HIS A 83 -12.25 15.67 16.32
C HIS A 83 -12.32 16.95 17.16
N ASP A 84 -13.26 17.85 16.88
CA ASP A 84 -13.42 19.13 17.60
C ASP A 84 -13.64 18.93 19.11
N LYS A 85 -14.33 17.85 19.50
CA LYS A 85 -14.52 17.48 20.90
C LYS A 85 -13.23 16.94 21.52
N ALA A 86 -12.52 16.06 20.82
CA ALA A 86 -11.33 15.40 21.30
C ALA A 86 -10.11 16.33 21.41
N THR A 87 -9.94 17.25 20.46
CA THR A 87 -8.80 18.18 20.40
C THR A 87 -8.65 19.03 21.67
N LYS A 88 -9.75 19.30 22.39
CA LYS A 88 -9.74 20.02 23.68
C LYS A 88 -8.95 19.30 24.78
N TYR A 89 -8.84 17.98 24.69
CA TYR A 89 -8.21 17.12 25.70
C TYR A 89 -6.99 16.37 25.14
N LEU A 90 -6.61 16.64 23.88
CA LEU A 90 -5.64 15.85 23.15
C LEU A 90 -4.25 15.89 23.80
N ASN A 91 -3.74 17.08 24.12
CA ASN A 91 -2.41 17.22 24.71
C ASN A 91 -2.27 16.46 26.03
N ASP A 92 -3.29 16.54 26.90
CA ASP A 92 -3.29 15.83 28.18
C ASP A 92 -3.36 14.31 27.97
N ALA A 93 -4.19 13.86 27.03
CA ALA A 93 -4.31 12.45 26.67
C ALA A 93 -2.98 11.90 26.10
N GLU A 94 -2.34 12.62 25.18
CA GLU A 94 -1.04 12.24 24.61
C GLU A 94 0.05 12.15 25.67
N ASN A 95 0.14 13.14 26.57
CA ASN A 95 1.11 13.14 27.65
C ASN A 95 0.91 11.94 28.60
N GLN A 96 -0.34 11.64 28.96
CA GLN A 96 -0.65 10.46 29.79
C GLN A 96 -0.31 9.16 29.06
N PHE A 97 -0.61 9.07 27.77
CA PHE A 97 -0.31 7.91 26.94
C PHE A 97 1.20 7.68 26.83
N LEU A 98 1.99 8.72 26.54
CA LEU A 98 3.45 8.64 26.49
C LEU A 98 4.05 8.21 27.82
N LYS A 99 3.54 8.75 28.94
CA LYS A 99 4.01 8.39 30.29
C LYS A 99 3.74 6.93 30.64
N LYS A 100 2.55 6.42 30.29
CA LYS A 100 2.12 5.05 30.61
C LYS A 100 2.60 4.05 29.56
N PHE A 101 2.07 4.13 28.34
CA PHE A 101 2.37 3.19 27.26
C PHE A 101 3.78 3.39 26.70
N GLY A 102 4.23 4.64 26.52
CA GLY A 102 5.56 4.90 25.99
C GLY A 102 6.68 4.31 26.86
N ARG A 103 6.54 4.44 28.20
CA ARG A 103 7.43 3.79 29.17
C ARG A 103 7.32 2.26 29.12
N PHE A 104 6.10 1.73 29.23
CA PHE A 104 5.86 0.28 29.12
C PHE A 104 6.50 -0.30 27.85
N TYR A 105 6.31 0.34 26.70
CA TYR A 105 6.80 -0.16 25.42
C TYR A 105 8.33 -0.10 25.31
N ALA A 106 8.97 0.90 25.92
CA ALA A 106 10.44 0.98 25.99
C ALA A 106 11.03 -0.16 26.84
N ASP A 107 10.37 -0.51 27.94
CA ASP A 107 10.77 -1.63 28.80
C ASP A 107 10.45 -2.99 28.14
N PHE A 108 9.26 -3.13 27.54
CA PHE A 108 8.83 -4.32 26.79
C PHE A 108 9.79 -4.67 25.65
N LYS A 109 10.39 -3.69 24.97
CA LYS A 109 11.42 -3.94 23.95
C LYS A 109 12.67 -4.62 24.49
N LYS A 110 13.00 -4.39 25.76
CA LYS A 110 14.19 -4.96 26.41
C LYS A 110 13.89 -6.35 26.98
N ASP A 111 12.70 -6.53 27.55
CA ASP A 111 12.25 -7.80 28.12
C ASP A 111 10.77 -8.11 27.77
N PRO A 112 10.51 -8.68 26.57
CA PRO A 112 9.15 -8.96 26.13
C PRO A 112 8.45 -10.07 26.94
N TYR A 113 9.22 -11.03 27.47
CA TYR A 113 8.67 -12.23 28.11
C TYR A 113 8.10 -11.89 29.49
N SER A 114 8.85 -11.17 30.32
CA SER A 114 8.42 -10.84 31.68
C SER A 114 7.30 -9.81 31.73
N LEU A 115 7.17 -8.97 30.70
CA LEU A 115 6.26 -7.83 30.69
C LEU A 115 4.94 -8.09 29.93
N ARG A 116 4.75 -9.29 29.38
CA ARG A 116 3.54 -9.64 28.60
C ARG A 116 2.27 -9.54 29.43
N GLU A 117 2.30 -9.98 30.69
CA GLU A 117 1.15 -9.95 31.60
C GLU A 117 0.75 -8.51 32.00
N LEU A 118 1.70 -7.57 32.01
CA LEU A 118 1.47 -6.17 32.33
C LEU A 118 0.78 -5.39 31.19
N TYR A 119 0.72 -5.97 29.99
CA TYR A 119 0.03 -5.33 28.87
C TYR A 119 -1.45 -5.08 29.18
N LYS A 120 -2.13 -6.06 29.78
CA LYS A 120 -3.57 -5.97 30.04
C LYS A 120 -3.88 -4.82 31.00
N SER A 121 -3.16 -4.72 32.11
CA SER A 121 -3.32 -3.61 33.06
C SER A 121 -2.96 -2.26 32.43
N THR A 122 -1.91 -2.23 31.60
CA THR A 122 -1.53 -1.01 30.87
C THR A 122 -2.64 -0.57 29.90
N TYR A 123 -3.27 -1.50 29.19
CA TYR A 123 -4.37 -1.18 28.27
C TYR A 123 -5.62 -0.68 29.02
N GLU A 124 -6.01 -1.32 30.13
CA GLU A 124 -7.14 -0.88 30.97
C GLU A 124 -6.98 0.59 31.40
N ASP A 125 -5.76 0.94 31.81
CA ASP A 125 -5.36 2.29 32.23
C ASP A 125 -5.44 3.37 31.14
N LEU A 126 -5.53 2.96 29.87
CA LEU A 126 -5.51 3.81 28.70
C LEU A 126 -6.88 3.89 28.00
N LYS A 127 -7.83 3.03 28.35
CA LYS A 127 -9.14 2.94 27.66
C LYS A 127 -9.86 4.27 27.53
N SER A 128 -9.80 5.12 28.55
CA SER A 128 -10.47 6.42 28.54
C SER A 128 -9.80 7.46 27.63
N ILE A 129 -8.49 7.36 27.40
CA ILE A 129 -7.72 8.33 26.62
C ILE A 129 -7.49 7.91 25.17
N ILE A 130 -7.53 6.61 24.86
CA ILE A 130 -7.36 6.09 23.50
C ILE A 130 -8.35 6.74 22.50
N PRO A 131 -9.67 6.83 22.77
CA PRO A 131 -10.59 7.50 21.85
C PRO A 131 -10.27 8.98 21.67
N ILE A 132 -9.79 9.67 22.71
CA ILE A 132 -9.40 11.09 22.62
C ILE A 132 -8.24 11.25 21.64
N ILE A 133 -7.20 10.42 21.75
CA ILE A 133 -6.05 10.48 20.85
C ILE A 133 -6.45 10.07 19.44
N HIS A 134 -7.24 9.01 19.30
CA HIS A 134 -7.73 8.54 18.00
C HIS A 134 -8.48 9.64 17.25
N TRP A 135 -9.48 10.25 17.87
CA TRP A 135 -10.29 11.30 17.23
C TRP A 135 -9.53 12.64 17.11
N GLY A 136 -8.63 12.94 18.04
CA GLY A 136 -7.81 14.15 18.00
C GLY A 136 -6.73 14.12 16.92
N ARG A 137 -6.09 12.96 16.68
CA ARG A 137 -5.02 12.84 15.66
C ARG A 137 -5.50 12.32 14.31
N LEU A 138 -6.62 11.60 14.28
CA LEU A 138 -7.16 10.93 13.10
C LEU A 138 -6.08 10.06 12.40
N PRO A 139 -5.51 9.06 13.08
CA PRO A 139 -4.36 8.32 12.57
C PRO A 139 -4.68 7.55 11.29
N VAL A 140 -3.73 7.58 10.35
CA VAL A 140 -3.71 6.67 9.20
C VAL A 140 -2.97 5.40 9.65
N PHE A 141 -3.45 4.23 9.25
CA PHE A 141 -2.86 2.97 9.66
C PHE A 141 -2.31 2.19 8.48
N ASN A 142 -1.29 1.39 8.77
CA ASN A 142 -0.76 0.40 7.85
C ASN A 142 -1.89 -0.55 7.41
N LYS A 143 -1.95 -0.86 6.11
CA LYS A 143 -3.06 -1.64 5.57
C LYS A 143 -3.15 -3.06 6.14
N TYR A 144 -2.00 -3.66 6.44
CA TYR A 144 -1.93 -5.01 7.03
C TYR A 144 -2.39 -4.99 8.49
N LEU A 145 -2.12 -3.91 9.23
CA LEU A 145 -2.63 -3.76 10.60
C LEU A 145 -4.16 -3.72 10.61
N LEU A 146 -4.77 -2.87 9.78
CA LEU A 146 -6.24 -2.78 9.68
C LEU A 146 -6.86 -4.13 9.27
N ARG A 147 -6.30 -4.75 8.22
CA ARG A 147 -6.77 -6.06 7.73
C ARG A 147 -6.70 -7.15 8.80
N ASN A 148 -5.54 -7.29 9.45
CA ASN A 148 -5.32 -8.38 10.42
C ASN A 148 -6.14 -8.20 11.71
N ARG A 149 -6.47 -6.95 12.07
CA ARG A 149 -7.32 -6.68 13.24
C ARG A 149 -8.78 -6.95 12.96
N GLY A 150 -9.28 -6.63 11.76
CA GLY A 150 -10.68 -6.88 11.39
C GLY A 150 -11.71 -6.01 12.12
N PHE A 151 -11.28 -5.01 12.87
CA PHE A 151 -12.13 -4.03 13.58
C PHE A 151 -12.04 -2.67 12.91
N ASP A 152 -13.16 -1.97 12.79
CA ASP A 152 -13.19 -0.59 12.28
C ASP A 152 -12.77 0.38 13.41
N PRO A 153 -11.66 1.13 13.27
CA PRO A 153 -11.18 2.04 14.32
C PRO A 153 -12.18 3.14 14.71
N GLU A 154 -13.06 3.52 13.79
CA GLU A 154 -14.03 4.60 13.99
C GLU A 154 -15.32 4.14 14.68
N THR A 155 -15.67 2.85 14.61
CA THR A 155 -16.88 2.30 15.28
C THR A 155 -16.58 1.33 16.42
N GLU A 156 -15.44 0.66 16.37
CA GLU A 156 -15.00 -0.37 17.33
C GLU A 156 -13.62 0.03 17.91
N THR A 157 -13.45 1.32 18.23
CA THR A 157 -12.17 1.93 18.61
C THR A 157 -11.43 1.13 19.68
N LEU A 158 -12.09 0.75 20.77
CA LEU A 158 -11.44 0.04 21.86
C LEU A 158 -10.98 -1.37 21.44
N ASP A 159 -11.81 -2.13 20.73
CA ASP A 159 -11.47 -3.48 20.26
C ASP A 159 -10.33 -3.46 19.24
N PHE A 160 -10.31 -2.45 18.37
CA PHE A 160 -9.19 -2.20 17.47
C PHE A 160 -7.88 -2.01 18.24
N TYR A 161 -7.87 -1.13 19.25
CA TYR A 161 -6.69 -0.81 20.06
C TYR A 161 -6.35 -1.82 21.16
N ASN A 162 -7.19 -2.84 21.39
CA ASN A 162 -6.90 -3.96 22.28
C ASN A 162 -5.89 -4.93 21.64
N HIS A 163 -4.79 -4.38 21.14
CA HIS A 163 -3.65 -5.09 20.59
C HIS A 163 -2.38 -4.23 20.69
N LEU A 164 -1.24 -4.86 21.01
CA LEU A 164 0.03 -4.17 21.20
C LEU A 164 0.44 -3.36 19.96
N ASP A 165 0.31 -3.95 18.77
CA ASP A 165 0.69 -3.29 17.52
C ASP A 165 -0.16 -2.05 17.21
N CYS A 166 -1.42 -2.02 17.64
CA CYS A 166 -2.28 -0.85 17.45
C CYS A 166 -1.90 0.30 18.38
N LEU A 167 -1.57 -0.01 19.64
CA LEU A 167 -1.04 1.00 20.56
C LEU A 167 0.35 1.47 20.14
N LYS A 168 1.18 0.59 19.58
CA LYS A 168 2.46 0.95 18.96
C LYS A 168 2.26 1.90 17.79
N ALA A 169 1.31 1.62 16.89
CA ALA A 169 0.98 2.50 15.78
C ALA A 169 0.51 3.88 16.27
N LEU A 170 -0.31 3.92 17.34
CA LEU A 170 -0.71 5.17 17.98
C LEU A 170 0.47 5.92 18.60
N LEU A 171 1.38 5.21 19.26
CA LEU A 171 2.62 5.78 19.82
C LEU A 171 3.49 6.42 18.74
N GLN A 172 3.65 5.74 17.59
CA GLN A 172 4.38 6.26 16.45
C GLN A 172 3.70 7.49 15.87
N ASP A 173 2.37 7.45 15.72
CA ASP A 173 1.60 8.60 15.26
C ASP A 173 1.75 9.82 16.18
N ILE A 174 1.69 9.66 17.51
CA ILE A 174 1.95 10.73 18.50
C ILE A 174 3.36 11.32 18.33
N LYS A 175 4.35 10.50 18.01
CA LYS A 175 5.74 10.93 17.76
C LYS A 175 5.95 11.56 16.37
N ASN A 176 4.91 11.66 15.54
CA ASN A 176 4.98 12.07 14.14
C ASN A 176 5.83 11.12 13.27
N GLU A 177 5.93 9.86 13.69
CA GLU A 177 6.58 8.74 12.99
C GLU A 177 5.53 7.74 12.49
N GLY A 178 4.25 8.14 12.46
CA GLY A 178 3.12 7.32 12.04
C GLY A 178 3.09 7.08 10.52
N GLU A 179 2.18 6.20 10.13
CA GLU A 179 1.95 5.89 8.72
C GLU A 179 1.38 7.12 7.97
N MET A 180 1.92 7.39 6.79
CA MET A 180 1.46 8.47 5.92
C MET A 180 0.98 7.90 4.60
N MET A 181 -0.17 8.38 4.14
CA MET A 181 -0.62 8.09 2.79
C MET A 181 0.32 8.74 1.77
N GLN A 182 0.67 8.02 0.72
CA GLN A 182 1.44 8.54 -0.41
C GLN A 182 0.88 8.01 -1.74
N ASN A 183 1.05 8.81 -2.79
CA ASN A 183 0.77 8.44 -4.19
C ASN A 183 1.99 8.66 -5.09
N THR A 184 3.17 8.84 -4.51
CA THR A 184 4.45 8.99 -5.23
C THR A 184 4.75 7.78 -6.12
N SER A 185 4.23 6.59 -5.79
CA SER A 185 4.33 5.41 -6.63
C SER A 185 3.69 5.56 -8.01
N ASP A 186 2.74 6.47 -8.19
CA ASP A 186 2.15 6.79 -9.50
C ASP A 186 3.14 7.49 -10.42
N LEU A 187 4.15 8.19 -9.89
CA LEU A 187 5.15 8.89 -10.70
C LEU A 187 5.90 7.93 -11.62
N HIS A 188 6.03 6.67 -11.21
CA HIS A 188 6.75 5.62 -11.95
C HIS A 188 5.85 4.82 -12.90
N LEU A 189 4.54 5.10 -12.96
CA LEU A 189 3.64 4.40 -13.87
C LEU A 189 3.98 4.71 -15.33
N GLY A 190 4.07 3.68 -16.16
CA GLY A 190 4.33 3.79 -17.59
C GLY A 190 5.79 4.14 -17.95
N GLN A 191 6.68 4.33 -16.96
CA GLN A 191 8.10 4.51 -17.23
C GLN A 191 8.72 3.18 -17.67
N GLU A 192 9.53 3.23 -18.73
CA GLU A 192 10.16 2.06 -19.33
C GLU A 192 11.45 1.69 -18.60
N ILE A 193 11.59 0.41 -18.31
CA ILE A 193 12.72 -0.20 -17.62
C ILE A 193 13.29 -1.28 -18.54
N PRO A 194 14.58 -1.22 -18.90
CA PRO A 194 15.22 -2.28 -19.66
C PRO A 194 15.30 -3.55 -18.81
N PHE A 195 14.94 -4.68 -19.41
CA PHE A 195 14.98 -6.00 -18.80
C PHE A 195 15.73 -6.92 -19.76
N THR A 196 17.00 -7.16 -19.46
CA THR A 196 17.92 -7.83 -20.38
C THR A 196 18.14 -9.28 -19.97
N VAL A 197 17.77 -10.21 -20.85
CA VAL A 197 17.82 -11.67 -20.62
C VAL A 197 18.71 -12.33 -21.67
N TYR A 198 19.58 -13.25 -21.24
CA TYR A 198 20.32 -14.11 -22.15
C TYR A 198 19.39 -15.16 -22.79
N THR A 199 19.46 -15.31 -24.11
CA THR A 199 18.68 -16.28 -24.87
C THR A 199 19.61 -17.19 -25.66
N ARG A 200 19.53 -18.51 -25.45
CA ARG A 200 20.39 -19.46 -26.16
C ARG A 200 20.10 -19.51 -27.65
N ARG A 201 18.82 -19.35 -28.03
CA ARG A 201 18.37 -19.34 -29.44
C ARG A 201 19.20 -18.40 -30.32
N TRP A 202 19.59 -17.25 -29.77
CA TRP A 202 20.35 -16.23 -30.47
C TRP A 202 21.83 -16.17 -30.04
N GLY A 203 22.19 -16.85 -28.95
CA GLY A 203 23.53 -16.82 -28.38
C GLY A 203 23.90 -15.44 -27.80
N SER A 204 22.92 -14.56 -27.60
CA SER A 204 23.09 -13.17 -27.17
C SER A 204 22.07 -12.80 -26.10
N THR A 205 22.09 -11.54 -25.68
CA THR A 205 21.06 -10.99 -24.79
C THR A 205 19.98 -10.30 -25.58
N ASP A 206 18.73 -10.59 -25.26
CA ASP A 206 17.55 -9.85 -25.72
C ASP A 206 17.10 -8.85 -24.65
N THR A 207 16.69 -7.66 -25.10
CA THR A 207 16.25 -6.58 -24.21
C THR A 207 14.77 -6.34 -24.38
N TYR A 208 14.03 -6.59 -23.31
CA TYR A 208 12.62 -6.28 -23.16
C TYR A 208 12.47 -4.89 -22.53
N GLN A 209 11.44 -4.15 -22.92
CA GLN A 209 11.05 -2.92 -22.22
C GLN A 209 9.84 -3.22 -21.33
N ILE A 210 10.03 -3.11 -20.02
CA ILE A 210 8.99 -3.38 -19.03
C ILE A 210 8.56 -2.07 -18.40
N SER A 211 7.27 -1.84 -18.26
CA SER A 211 6.74 -0.70 -17.50
C SER A 211 5.67 -1.14 -16.52
N ARG A 212 5.67 -0.53 -15.33
CA ARG A 212 4.61 -0.76 -14.34
C ARG A 212 3.34 -0.07 -14.80
N THR A 213 2.21 -0.76 -14.70
CA THR A 213 0.88 -0.20 -14.92
C THR A 213 0.06 -0.32 -13.64
N VAL A 214 -1.11 0.31 -13.64
CA VAL A 214 -2.07 0.28 -12.52
C VAL A 214 -2.58 -1.13 -12.21
N ASP A 215 -2.59 -2.04 -13.18
CA ASP A 215 -3.20 -3.38 -13.03
C ASP A 215 -2.17 -4.53 -13.14
N GLY A 216 -0.90 -4.22 -13.39
CA GLY A 216 0.15 -5.20 -13.66
C GLY A 216 1.34 -4.58 -14.39
N TRP A 217 1.90 -5.28 -15.37
CA TRP A 217 3.01 -4.79 -16.19
C TRP A 217 2.60 -4.60 -17.65
N TYR A 218 3.39 -3.86 -18.40
CA TYR A 218 3.36 -3.84 -19.85
C TYR A 218 4.74 -4.21 -20.37
N CYS A 219 4.80 -5.21 -21.25
CA CYS A 219 6.02 -5.68 -21.88
C CYS A 219 6.01 -5.27 -23.35
N ARG A 220 7.11 -4.69 -23.80
CA ARG A 220 7.37 -4.41 -25.22
C ARG A 220 8.64 -5.12 -25.67
N HIS A 221 8.51 -5.87 -26.77
CA HIS A 221 9.58 -6.56 -27.47
C HIS A 221 9.26 -6.58 -28.96
N ILE A 222 10.27 -6.81 -29.81
CA ILE A 222 10.23 -6.59 -31.27
C ILE A 222 8.90 -6.99 -31.92
N SER A 223 8.39 -8.18 -31.59
CA SER A 223 7.20 -8.77 -32.23
C SER A 223 5.97 -8.90 -31.32
N ILE A 224 6.13 -9.07 -30.01
CA ILE A 224 5.02 -9.36 -29.10
C ILE A 224 4.99 -8.32 -27.98
N ASN A 225 3.93 -7.52 -27.97
CA ASN A 225 3.75 -6.37 -27.10
C ASN A 225 2.40 -6.46 -26.38
N GLY A 226 2.36 -6.08 -25.10
CA GLY A 226 1.08 -6.00 -24.40
C GLY A 226 1.15 -6.14 -22.89
N LYS A 227 -0.03 -6.37 -22.32
CA LYS A 227 -0.24 -6.38 -20.88
C LYS A 227 0.21 -7.69 -20.26
N CYS A 228 0.68 -7.58 -19.03
CA CYS A 228 0.94 -8.69 -18.14
C CYS A 228 0.20 -8.44 -16.82
N LYS A 229 -0.17 -9.51 -16.14
CA LYS A 229 -0.63 -9.48 -14.75
C LYS A 229 0.49 -8.99 -13.83
N LYS A 230 0.17 -8.73 -12.56
CA LYS A 230 1.15 -8.31 -11.54
C LYS A 230 2.28 -9.31 -11.34
N ASN A 231 1.99 -10.60 -11.40
CA ASN A 231 2.99 -11.68 -11.43
C ASN A 231 3.79 -11.81 -12.76
N GLY A 232 3.67 -10.87 -13.70
CA GLY A 232 4.41 -10.92 -14.96
C GLY A 232 3.86 -11.89 -16.01
N GLU A 233 2.85 -12.72 -15.67
CA GLU A 233 2.19 -13.58 -16.66
C GLU A 233 1.48 -12.76 -17.73
N GLY A 234 1.57 -13.19 -18.99
CA GLY A 234 1.06 -12.49 -20.15
C GLY A 234 2.14 -12.38 -21.20
N VAL A 235 2.27 -11.20 -21.82
CA VAL A 235 3.17 -11.00 -22.95
C VAL A 235 4.65 -11.26 -22.61
N LEU A 236 5.10 -10.94 -21.40
CA LEU A 236 6.48 -11.23 -21.01
C LEU A 236 6.78 -12.73 -21.07
N PHE A 237 5.97 -13.55 -20.40
CA PHE A 237 6.18 -14.99 -20.38
C PHE A 237 5.97 -15.62 -21.76
N GLN A 238 5.02 -15.11 -22.54
CA GLN A 238 4.82 -15.53 -23.92
C GLN A 238 6.05 -15.27 -24.80
N ASN A 239 6.74 -14.13 -24.64
CA ASN A 239 7.99 -13.88 -25.37
C ASN A 239 9.08 -14.87 -24.95
N LEU A 240 9.29 -15.04 -23.63
CA LEU A 240 10.30 -15.96 -23.11
C LEU A 240 10.07 -17.40 -23.59
N GLU A 241 8.81 -17.85 -23.56
CA GLU A 241 8.40 -19.17 -24.06
C GLU A 241 8.57 -19.28 -25.58
N HIS A 242 8.21 -18.25 -26.35
CA HIS A 242 8.41 -18.22 -27.80
C HIS A 242 9.89 -18.35 -28.19
N ASP A 243 10.79 -17.81 -27.38
CA ASP A 243 12.24 -17.93 -27.57
C ASP A 243 12.85 -19.14 -26.85
N ASN A 244 12.02 -20.06 -26.35
CA ASN A 244 12.41 -21.28 -25.65
C ASN A 244 13.37 -21.02 -24.48
N VAL A 245 13.18 -19.91 -23.77
CA VAL A 245 13.95 -19.56 -22.58
C VAL A 245 13.45 -20.38 -21.40
N PHE A 246 14.35 -21.05 -20.70
CA PHE A 246 14.09 -21.81 -19.49
C PHE A 246 14.26 -20.94 -18.27
N PHE A 247 13.22 -20.90 -17.44
CA PHE A 247 13.22 -20.13 -16.20
C PHE A 247 12.29 -20.75 -15.16
N PRO A 248 12.53 -20.50 -13.87
CA PRO A 248 11.68 -21.01 -12.80
C PRO A 248 10.39 -20.20 -12.75
N ARG A 249 9.41 -20.59 -13.58
CA ARG A 249 8.17 -19.85 -13.82
C ARG A 249 7.51 -19.31 -12.55
N ASP A 250 7.25 -20.18 -11.57
CA ASP A 250 6.56 -19.80 -10.33
C ASP A 250 7.39 -18.83 -9.48
N GLY A 251 8.70 -19.03 -9.45
CA GLY A 251 9.63 -18.16 -8.71
C GLY A 251 9.74 -16.77 -9.33
N VAL A 252 9.82 -16.69 -10.67
CA VAL A 252 9.79 -15.42 -11.42
C VAL A 252 8.44 -14.75 -11.24
N ALA A 253 7.34 -15.50 -11.31
CA ALA A 253 6.00 -14.96 -11.14
C ALA A 253 5.82 -14.32 -9.76
N TYR A 254 6.26 -15.01 -8.71
CA TYR A 254 6.28 -14.47 -7.35
C TYR A 254 7.13 -13.21 -7.23
N ALA A 255 8.33 -13.18 -7.83
CA ALA A 255 9.21 -12.02 -7.81
C ALA A 255 8.56 -10.80 -8.48
N PHE A 256 7.90 -10.98 -9.63
CA PHE A 256 7.19 -9.90 -10.32
C PHE A 256 5.99 -9.37 -9.53
N GLU A 257 5.19 -10.25 -8.91
CA GLU A 257 4.07 -9.83 -8.05
C GLU A 257 4.60 -9.00 -6.89
N LYS A 258 5.66 -9.48 -6.23
CA LYS A 258 6.27 -8.81 -5.09
C LYS A 258 6.84 -7.43 -5.46
N LEU A 259 7.52 -7.33 -6.60
CA LEU A 259 8.04 -6.06 -7.10
C LEU A 259 6.92 -5.08 -7.44
N TRP A 260 5.83 -5.58 -8.02
CA TRP A 260 4.68 -4.75 -8.35
C TRP A 260 4.06 -4.17 -7.07
N GLU A 261 3.86 -5.00 -6.04
CA GLU A 261 3.32 -4.59 -4.76
C GLU A 261 4.21 -3.61 -4.02
N ASP A 262 5.52 -3.90 -3.91
CA ASP A 262 6.46 -3.04 -3.19
C ASP A 262 6.59 -1.67 -3.90
N ALA A 263 6.57 -1.64 -5.24
CA ALA A 263 6.56 -0.40 -5.99
C ALA A 263 5.24 0.36 -5.82
N ASP A 264 4.08 -0.32 -5.84
CA ASP A 264 2.78 0.32 -5.62
C ASP A 264 2.67 0.92 -4.22
N GLU A 265 3.16 0.21 -3.21
CA GLU A 265 3.21 0.65 -1.82
C GLU A 265 4.24 1.77 -1.55
N GLY A 266 5.09 2.10 -2.53
CA GLY A 266 6.14 3.11 -2.37
C GLY A 266 7.30 2.67 -1.47
N LYS A 267 7.47 1.35 -1.26
CA LYS A 267 8.57 0.79 -0.46
C LYS A 267 9.91 0.84 -1.18
N ILE A 268 9.87 0.87 -2.51
CA ILE A 268 11.03 0.99 -3.39
C ILE A 268 10.80 2.15 -4.36
N ASP A 269 11.86 2.87 -4.68
CA ASP A 269 11.84 3.90 -5.70
C ASP A 269 12.06 3.29 -7.10
N PHE A 270 12.09 4.15 -8.14
CA PHE A 270 12.28 3.70 -9.52
C PHE A 270 13.62 3.02 -9.76
N ASN A 271 14.70 3.53 -9.14
CA ASN A 271 16.04 3.00 -9.33
C ASN A 271 16.16 1.60 -8.72
N GLU A 272 15.65 1.43 -7.50
CA GLU A 272 15.63 0.13 -6.84
C GLU A 272 14.70 -0.85 -7.55
N LEU A 273 13.56 -0.40 -8.07
CA LEU A 273 12.69 -1.21 -8.91
C LEU A 273 13.41 -1.69 -10.17
N SER A 274 14.10 -0.79 -10.88
CA SER A 274 14.90 -1.12 -12.06
C SER A 274 15.99 -2.13 -11.75
N ASN A 275 16.73 -1.92 -10.65
CA ASN A 275 17.80 -2.82 -10.22
C ASN A 275 17.26 -4.22 -9.91
N ARG A 276 16.16 -4.32 -9.16
CA ARG A 276 15.58 -5.62 -8.80
C ARG A 276 14.95 -6.34 -10.01
N LEU A 277 14.34 -5.60 -10.94
CA LEU A 277 13.89 -6.20 -12.20
C LEU A 277 15.07 -6.81 -12.98
N GLN A 278 16.20 -6.11 -13.07
CA GLN A 278 17.38 -6.67 -13.72
C GLN A 278 17.96 -7.86 -12.94
N GLN A 279 17.86 -7.91 -11.61
CA GLN A 279 18.22 -9.11 -10.84
C GLN A 279 17.36 -10.32 -11.22
N VAL A 280 16.05 -10.12 -11.45
CA VAL A 280 15.16 -11.18 -11.97
C VAL A 280 15.58 -11.61 -13.37
N ALA A 281 15.92 -10.68 -14.26
CA ALA A 281 16.41 -10.98 -15.60
C ALA A 281 17.74 -11.77 -15.59
N ASN A 282 18.65 -11.41 -14.68
CA ASN A 282 19.90 -12.11 -14.46
C ASN A 282 19.64 -13.53 -13.95
N TRP A 283 18.70 -13.71 -13.03
CA TRP A 283 18.32 -15.04 -12.54
C TRP A 283 17.79 -15.94 -13.66
N ILE A 284 16.89 -15.42 -14.50
CA ILE A 284 16.41 -16.11 -15.72
C ILE A 284 17.60 -16.52 -16.59
N SER A 285 18.51 -15.58 -16.86
CA SER A 285 19.69 -15.80 -17.70
C SER A 285 20.61 -16.90 -17.16
N GLU A 286 20.80 -16.97 -15.85
CA GLU A 286 21.65 -18.01 -15.23
C GLU A 286 21.00 -19.39 -15.30
N VAL A 287 19.68 -19.49 -15.11
CA VAL A 287 18.95 -20.75 -15.30
C VAL A 287 19.03 -21.19 -16.76
N GLU A 288 18.81 -20.30 -17.71
CA GLU A 288 18.92 -20.56 -19.14
C GLU A 288 20.32 -20.99 -19.59
N LYS A 289 21.40 -20.47 -18.97
CA LYS A 289 22.77 -20.95 -19.26
C LYS A 289 23.04 -22.33 -18.66
N SER A 290 22.45 -22.62 -17.50
CA SER A 290 22.74 -23.83 -16.72
C SER A 290 22.29 -25.13 -17.40
N ILE A 291 21.24 -25.08 -18.23
CA ILE A 291 20.69 -26.25 -18.92
C ILE A 291 21.61 -26.81 -20.00
N LEU A 292 22.63 -26.04 -20.43
CA LEU A 292 23.71 -26.55 -21.29
C LEU A 292 24.61 -27.58 -20.58
N LYS A 293 24.45 -27.77 -19.27
CA LYS A 293 25.15 -28.79 -18.47
C LYS A 293 24.44 -30.15 -18.47
N GLN A 294 23.56 -30.42 -19.44
CA GLN A 294 22.93 -31.73 -19.59
C GLN A 294 23.99 -32.82 -19.86
N PRO A 295 23.73 -34.09 -19.47
CA PRO A 295 24.60 -35.19 -19.87
C PRO A 295 24.70 -35.28 -21.40
N GLU A 296 25.90 -35.55 -21.92
CA GLU A 296 26.18 -35.55 -23.37
C GLU A 296 25.25 -36.49 -24.17
N TRP A 297 24.85 -37.62 -23.58
CA TRP A 297 23.98 -38.61 -24.22
C TRP A 297 22.52 -38.15 -24.36
N VAL A 298 22.10 -37.11 -23.63
CA VAL A 298 20.71 -36.60 -23.67
C VAL A 298 20.49 -35.76 -24.93
N ASN A 299 21.45 -34.87 -25.25
CA ASN A 299 21.43 -33.96 -26.41
C ASN A 299 20.02 -33.41 -26.76
N TYR A 300 19.28 -32.99 -25.73
CA TYR A 300 17.86 -32.65 -25.87
C TYR A 300 17.68 -31.19 -26.31
N TYR A 301 18.52 -30.31 -25.77
CA TYR A 301 18.62 -28.91 -26.18
C TYR A 301 19.75 -28.67 -27.19
#